data_AF-A0A5J4TMP1-F1
#
_entry.id   AF-A0A5J4TMP1-F1
#
_cell.length_a   1.000
_cell.length_b   1.000
_cell.length_c   1.000
_cell.angle_alpha   90.00
_cell.angle_beta   90.00
_cell.angle_gamma   90.00
#
_symmetry.space_group_name_H-M   'P 1'
#
loop_
_entity.id
_entity.type
_entity.pdbx_description
1 polymer ?
#
loop_
_entity_poly.entity_id
_entity_poly.type
_entity_poly.pdbx_seq_one_letter_code
_entity_poly.pdbx_strand_id
1 'polypeptide(L)'
;MSRRPQSDRILAVKLYYQFLDANIVRRNWLDSNAPEYQFFERWAQHFEDYENVNDSSRGGRPTSTLTPKNKELMLEYFDENPKIGNSVRQQELNIPHSIIQRLAHSLHFKSYVLHRIQAFSEADNLVRLDFCR
;
A
#
# COMPACT_ATOMS: atom_id res chain seq x y z
N MET A 1 -22.50 -3.44 9.82
CA MET A 1 -22.29 -4.78 10.40
C MET A 1 -20.81 -4.93 10.75
N SER A 2 -20.51 -5.28 12.00
CA SER A 2 -19.14 -5.60 12.43
C SER A 2 -18.65 -6.85 11.70
N ARG A 3 -17.40 -6.87 11.26
CA ARG A 3 -16.82 -8.04 10.58
C ARG A 3 -16.62 -9.16 11.59
N ARG A 4 -17.05 -10.37 11.21
CA ARG A 4 -16.71 -11.57 11.97
C ARG A 4 -15.22 -11.90 11.78
N PRO A 5 -14.57 -12.45 12.82
CA PRO A 5 -13.15 -12.77 12.79
C PRO A 5 -12.83 -13.84 11.74
N GLN A 6 -11.54 -14.01 11.45
CA GLN A 6 -11.07 -15.07 10.55
C GLN A 6 -11.38 -16.48 11.07
N SER A 7 -11.36 -16.67 12.39
CA SER A 7 -11.74 -17.93 13.04
C SER A 7 -13.14 -18.39 12.65
N ASP A 8 -14.12 -17.48 12.68
CA ASP A 8 -15.51 -17.77 12.30
C ASP A 8 -15.61 -18.19 10.83
N ARG A 9 -14.81 -17.58 9.95
CA ARG A 9 -14.82 -17.91 8.52
C ARG A 9 -14.24 -19.30 8.26
N ILE A 10 -13.12 -19.62 8.94
CA ILE A 10 -12.52 -20.95 8.88
C ILE A 10 -13.51 -22.00 9.40
N LEU A 11 -14.17 -21.73 10.53
CA LEU A 11 -15.14 -22.65 11.11
C LEU A 11 -16.35 -22.83 10.19
N ALA A 12 -16.86 -21.76 9.60
CA ALA A 12 -17.97 -21.79 8.65
C ALA A 12 -17.67 -22.69 7.46
N VAL A 13 -16.50 -22.53 6.83
CA VAL A 13 -16.09 -23.37 5.69
C VAL A 13 -15.93 -24.82 6.10
N LYS A 14 -15.24 -25.10 7.21
CA LYS A 14 -15.05 -26.48 7.72
C LYS A 14 -16.39 -27.19 7.96
N LEU A 15 -17.30 -26.55 8.68
CA LEU A 15 -18.60 -27.13 8.97
C LEU A 15 -19.44 -27.27 7.70
N TYR A 16 -19.34 -26.32 6.76
CA TYR A 16 -20.07 -26.40 5.49
C TYR A 16 -19.64 -27.61 4.66
N TYR A 17 -18.35 -27.89 4.54
CA TYR A 17 -17.91 -29.12 3.85
C TYR A 17 -18.22 -30.41 4.61
N GLN A 18 -18.39 -30.34 5.93
CA GLN A 18 -18.79 -31.50 6.73
C GLN A 18 -20.27 -31.84 6.55
N PHE A 19 -21.15 -30.84 6.49
CA PHE A 19 -22.60 -31.03 6.48
C PHE A 19 -23.26 -30.78 5.14
N LEU A 20 -22.59 -30.08 4.22
CA LEU A 20 -23.06 -29.66 2.89
C LEU A 20 -24.38 -28.85 2.88
N ASP A 21 -24.83 -28.38 4.05
CA ASP A 21 -26.05 -27.60 4.23
C ASP A 21 -25.83 -26.52 5.31
N ALA A 22 -25.97 -25.25 4.91
CA ALA A 22 -25.80 -24.11 5.79
C ALA A 22 -26.80 -24.05 6.96
N ASN A 23 -27.99 -24.64 6.84
CA ASN A 23 -28.94 -24.74 7.97
C ASN A 23 -28.45 -25.71 9.04
N ILE A 24 -27.87 -26.84 8.61
CA ILE A 24 -27.27 -27.82 9.53
C ILE A 24 -26.02 -27.23 10.18
N VAL A 25 -25.19 -26.52 9.40
CA VAL A 25 -24.02 -25.78 9.94
C VAL A 25 -24.44 -24.81 11.04
N ARG A 26 -25.49 -24.02 10.80
CA ARG A 26 -25.97 -23.04 11.78
C ARG A 26 -26.42 -23.69 13.09
N ARG A 27 -27.07 -24.86 13.01
CA ARG A 27 -27.51 -25.62 14.20
C ARG A 27 -26.34 -26.20 14.98
N ASN A 28 -25.24 -26.53 14.30
CA ASN A 28 -24.01 -27.07 14.89
C ASN A 28 -22.98 -25.99 15.22
N TRP A 29 -23.37 -24.71 15.22
CA TRP A 29 -22.48 -23.63 15.59
C TRP A 29 -22.23 -23.64 17.10
N LEU A 30 -20.97 -23.47 17.49
CA LEU A 30 -20.52 -23.61 18.90
C LEU A 30 -21.08 -22.51 19.81
N ASP A 31 -21.29 -21.31 19.27
CA ASP A 31 -21.72 -20.13 20.03
C ASP A 31 -23.21 -19.80 19.84
N SER A 32 -23.82 -19.18 20.85
CA SER A 32 -25.20 -18.66 20.74
C SER A 32 -25.37 -17.58 19.67
N ASN A 33 -24.27 -16.92 19.27
CA ASN A 33 -24.23 -15.93 18.22
C ASN A 33 -23.86 -16.54 16.87
N ALA A 34 -24.68 -17.49 16.38
CA ALA A 34 -24.48 -18.13 15.09
C ALA A 34 -24.64 -17.11 13.92
N PRO A 35 -23.76 -17.14 12.91
CA PRO A 35 -23.93 -16.36 11.68
C PRO A 35 -25.25 -16.65 10.95
N GLU A 36 -25.64 -15.73 10.07
CA GLU A 36 -26.78 -15.95 9.18
C GLU A 36 -26.46 -17.00 8.11
N TYR A 37 -27.50 -17.63 7.56
CA TYR A 37 -27.39 -18.65 6.50
C TYR A 37 -26.47 -18.19 5.35
N GLN A 38 -26.68 -16.96 4.87
CA GLN A 38 -25.91 -16.36 3.77
C GLN A 38 -24.42 -16.25 4.07
N PHE A 39 -24.01 -16.18 5.35
CA PHE A 39 -22.60 -16.13 5.71
C PHE A 39 -21.90 -17.44 5.36
N PHE A 40 -22.53 -18.58 5.62
CA PHE A 40 -21.94 -19.90 5.37
C PHE A 40 -21.81 -20.18 3.87
N GLU A 41 -22.89 -19.96 3.10
CA GLU A 41 -22.87 -20.13 1.65
C GLU A 41 -21.83 -19.22 1.00
N ARG A 42 -21.82 -17.94 1.37
CA ARG A 42 -20.88 -16.97 0.82
C ARG A 42 -19.43 -17.39 1.05
N TRP A 43 -19.10 -17.87 2.25
CA TRP A 43 -17.72 -18.24 2.56
C TRP A 43 -17.32 -19.59 1.98
N ALA A 44 -18.26 -20.54 1.85
CA ALA A 44 -18.02 -21.77 1.12
C ALA A 44 -17.74 -21.46 -0.36
N GLN A 45 -18.59 -20.64 -1.00
CA GLN A 45 -18.38 -20.22 -2.38
C GLN A 45 -17.09 -19.43 -2.56
N HIS A 46 -16.79 -18.48 -1.67
CA HIS A 46 -15.52 -17.75 -1.71
C HIS A 46 -14.31 -18.68 -1.59
N PHE A 47 -14.41 -19.74 -0.80
CA PHE A 47 -13.34 -20.72 -0.66
C PHE A 47 -13.18 -21.56 -1.94
N GLU A 48 -14.27 -21.97 -2.60
CA GLU A 48 -14.20 -22.61 -3.92
C GLU A 48 -13.56 -21.70 -4.97
N ASP A 49 -13.91 -20.40 -4.97
CA ASP A 49 -13.45 -19.45 -5.98
C ASP A 49 -11.97 -19.02 -5.80
N TYR A 50 -11.50 -18.95 -4.55
CA TYR A 50 -10.21 -18.32 -4.22
C TYR A 50 -9.29 -19.15 -3.33
N GLU A 51 -9.70 -20.35 -2.92
CA GLU A 51 -8.98 -21.27 -2.01
C GLU A 51 -8.54 -20.62 -0.68
N ASN A 52 -9.24 -19.57 -0.26
CA ASN A 52 -8.90 -18.86 0.97
C ASN A 52 -10.14 -18.26 1.67
N VAL A 53 -9.93 -17.93 2.95
CA VAL A 53 -10.92 -17.33 3.86
C VAL A 53 -10.52 -15.90 4.25
N ASN A 54 -9.64 -15.29 3.47
CA ASN A 54 -9.24 -13.91 3.67
C ASN A 54 -10.30 -12.98 3.10
N ASP A 55 -10.46 -11.81 3.74
CA ASP A 55 -11.34 -10.80 3.16
C ASP A 55 -10.68 -10.27 1.89
N SER A 56 -11.47 -10.12 0.83
CA SER A 56 -11.02 -9.41 -0.36
C SER A 56 -10.55 -8.00 0.02
N SER A 57 -9.50 -7.53 -0.64
CA SER A 57 -9.03 -6.16 -0.45
C SER A 57 -10.17 -5.21 -0.79
N ARG A 58 -10.57 -4.37 0.17
CA ARG A 58 -11.54 -3.32 -0.13
C ARG A 58 -10.82 -2.24 -0.91
N GLY A 59 -11.17 -2.08 -2.18
CA GLY A 59 -10.80 -0.90 -2.93
C GLY A 59 -11.33 0.33 -2.20
N GLY A 60 -10.44 1.10 -1.59
CA GLY A 60 -10.79 2.43 -1.09
C GLY A 60 -11.19 3.33 -2.25
N ARG A 61 -11.73 4.51 -1.94
CA ARG A 61 -11.99 5.51 -2.98
C ARG A 61 -10.67 5.79 -3.72
N PRO A 62 -10.62 5.64 -5.06
CA PRO A 62 -9.41 5.94 -5.80
C PRO A 62 -9.05 7.41 -5.57
N THR A 63 -7.77 7.67 -5.32
CA THR A 63 -7.29 9.05 -5.12
C THR A 63 -7.42 9.78 -6.45
N SER A 64 -8.20 10.86 -6.49
CA SER A 64 -8.49 11.63 -7.73
C SER A 64 -7.23 12.16 -8.42
N THR A 65 -6.15 12.31 -7.67
CA THR A 65 -4.90 12.87 -8.16
C THR A 65 -3.94 11.84 -8.76
N LEU A 66 -4.05 10.56 -8.37
CA LEU A 66 -3.17 9.47 -8.82
C LEU A 66 -3.70 8.78 -10.07
N THR A 67 -4.31 9.54 -10.99
CA THR A 67 -4.78 9.00 -12.26
C THR A 67 -3.59 8.55 -13.11
N PRO A 68 -3.76 7.54 -13.98
CA PRO A 68 -2.70 7.10 -14.90
C PRO A 68 -2.13 8.26 -15.73
N LYS A 69 -3.01 9.13 -16.25
CA LYS A 69 -2.63 10.33 -17.00
C LYS A 69 -1.71 11.28 -16.22
N ASN A 70 -2.02 11.54 -14.95
CA ASN A 70 -1.18 12.41 -14.13
C ASN A 70 0.17 11.77 -13.81
N LYS A 71 0.21 10.43 -13.68
CA LYS A 71 1.47 9.70 -13.48
C LYS A 71 2.36 9.78 -14.71
N GLU A 72 1.79 9.61 -15.89
CA GLU A 72 2.51 9.70 -17.17
C GLU A 72 3.10 11.09 -17.37
N LEU A 73 2.30 12.14 -17.19
CA LEU A 73 2.76 13.54 -17.26
C LEU A 73 3.89 13.84 -16.26
N MET A 74 3.77 13.35 -15.02
CA MET A 74 4.83 13.56 -14.02
C MET A 74 6.09 12.76 -14.34
N LEU A 75 5.96 11.58 -14.95
CA LEU A 75 7.09 10.74 -15.33
C LEU A 75 7.89 11.41 -16.45
N GLU A 76 7.22 11.88 -17.50
CA GLU A 76 7.84 12.68 -18.56
C GLU A 76 8.59 13.89 -17.99
N TYR A 77 7.93 14.66 -17.12
CA TYR A 77 8.55 15.82 -16.50
C TYR A 77 9.76 15.45 -15.61
N PHE A 78 9.71 14.34 -14.89
CA PHE A 78 10.84 13.86 -14.08
C PHE A 78 12.03 13.43 -14.94
N ASP A 79 11.78 12.81 -16.09
CA ASP A 79 12.82 12.38 -17.03
C ASP A 79 13.48 13.57 -17.74
N GLU A 80 12.71 14.59 -18.12
CA GLU A 80 13.24 15.83 -18.70
C GLU A 80 14.05 16.64 -17.67
N ASN A 81 13.60 16.65 -16.40
CA ASN A 81 14.12 17.54 -15.36
C ASN A 81 14.52 16.79 -14.06
N PRO A 82 15.50 15.88 -14.10
CA PRO A 82 15.82 15.00 -12.96
C PRO A 82 16.45 15.75 -11.78
N LYS A 83 17.15 16.85 -12.03
CA LYS A 83 17.90 17.62 -11.01
C LYS A 83 17.04 18.62 -10.25
N ILE A 84 15.82 18.91 -10.72
CA ILE A 84 14.96 19.92 -10.13
C ILE A 84 14.33 19.39 -8.83
N GLY A 85 14.31 20.21 -7.78
CA GLY A 85 13.67 19.85 -6.52
C GLY A 85 12.14 20.04 -6.56
N ASN A 86 11.41 19.28 -5.74
CA ASN A 86 9.93 19.34 -5.71
C ASN A 86 9.36 20.73 -5.42
N SER A 87 10.07 21.58 -4.68
CA SER A 87 9.64 22.97 -4.42
C SER A 87 9.62 23.82 -5.69
N VAL A 88 10.59 23.62 -6.59
CA VAL A 88 10.64 24.34 -7.88
C VAL A 88 9.55 23.79 -8.80
N ARG A 89 9.37 22.46 -8.83
CA ARG A 89 8.28 21.81 -9.58
C ARG A 89 6.90 22.31 -9.17
N GLN A 90 6.67 22.55 -7.88
CA GLN A 90 5.41 23.12 -7.39
C GLN A 90 5.14 24.49 -8.00
N GLN A 91 6.16 25.34 -8.12
CA GLN A 91 6.01 26.69 -8.68
C GLN A 91 5.76 26.63 -10.19
N GLU A 92 6.48 25.78 -10.92
CA GLU A 92 6.35 25.66 -12.38
C GLU A 92 5.02 25.01 -12.81
N LEU A 93 4.62 23.92 -12.13
CA LEU A 93 3.44 23.15 -12.52
C LEU A 93 2.15 23.68 -11.87
N ASN A 94 2.25 24.58 -10.90
CA ASN A 94 1.14 25.04 -10.05
C ASN A 94 0.37 23.86 -9.39
N ILE A 95 1.10 22.80 -9.04
CA ILE A 95 0.58 21.61 -8.37
C ILE A 95 1.03 21.63 -6.90
N PRO A 96 0.15 21.37 -5.92
CA PRO A 96 0.55 21.27 -4.52
C PRO A 96 1.69 20.27 -4.27
N HIS A 97 2.65 20.66 -3.43
CA HIS A 97 3.82 19.81 -3.09
C HIS A 97 3.41 18.40 -2.63
N SER A 98 2.34 18.28 -1.82
CA SER A 98 1.86 17.00 -1.30
C SER A 98 1.36 16.04 -2.38
N ILE A 99 0.96 16.55 -3.54
CA ILE A 99 0.55 15.78 -4.70
C ILE A 99 1.78 15.30 -5.46
N ILE A 100 2.72 16.20 -5.73
CA ILE A 100 4.00 15.88 -6.40
C ILE A 100 4.74 14.80 -5.61
N GLN A 101 4.81 14.93 -4.29
CA GLN A 101 5.43 13.94 -3.43
C GLN A 101 4.72 12.58 -3.46
N ARG A 102 3.38 12.57 -3.47
CA ARG A 102 2.60 11.33 -3.62
C ARG A 102 2.82 10.66 -4.97
N LEU A 103 2.87 11.45 -6.05
CA LEU A 103 3.13 10.95 -7.40
C LEU A 103 4.54 10.37 -7.49
N ALA A 104 5.55 11.08 -7.00
CA ALA A 104 6.93 10.60 -6.92
C ALA A 104 7.03 9.27 -6.15
N HIS A 105 6.42 9.18 -4.96
CA HIS A 105 6.39 7.94 -4.18
C HIS A 105 5.69 6.80 -4.93
N SER A 106 4.60 7.08 -5.65
CA SER A 106 3.87 6.08 -6.43
C SER A 106 4.65 5.56 -7.64
N LEU A 107 5.63 6.33 -8.12
CA LEU A 107 6.56 6.00 -9.20
C LEU A 107 7.91 5.49 -8.65
N HIS A 108 8.01 5.23 -7.34
CA HIS A 108 9.23 4.79 -6.66
C HIS A 108 10.41 5.77 -6.74
N PHE A 109 10.17 7.03 -7.11
CA PHE A 109 11.17 8.08 -7.02
C PHE A 109 11.36 8.52 -5.58
N LYS A 110 12.62 8.50 -5.13
CA LYS A 110 13.02 8.97 -3.80
C LYS A 110 13.74 10.30 -3.95
N SER A 111 13.24 11.33 -3.29
CA SER A 111 13.91 12.62 -3.20
C SER A 111 15.08 12.50 -2.22
N TYR A 112 16.25 12.15 -2.72
CA TYR A 112 17.47 12.25 -1.92
C TYR A 112 18.06 13.64 -2.08
N VAL A 113 18.13 14.40 -0.99
CA VAL A 113 19.05 15.54 -0.90
C VAL A 113 20.35 14.98 -0.35
N LEU A 114 21.39 14.89 -1.19
CA LEU A 114 22.73 14.53 -0.73
C LEU A 114 23.25 15.66 0.15
N HIS A 115 23.03 15.56 1.45
CA HIS A 115 23.35 16.64 2.40
C HIS A 115 24.84 16.81 2.70
N ARG A 116 25.75 16.01 2.13
CA ARG A 116 27.20 16.17 2.31
C ARG A 116 27.94 15.74 1.06
N ILE A 117 28.47 16.70 0.33
CA ILE A 117 29.73 16.48 -0.38
C ILE A 117 30.80 16.67 0.70
N GLN A 118 31.36 15.58 1.24
CA GLN A 118 32.64 15.67 1.93
C GLN A 118 33.72 15.91 0.87
N ALA A 119 33.76 17.12 0.33
CA ALA A 119 34.89 17.57 -0.47
C ALA A 119 35.91 18.15 0.52
N PHE A 120 37.14 17.63 0.48
CA PHE A 120 38.24 18.30 1.16
C PHE A 120 38.48 19.63 0.47
N SER A 121 38.60 20.70 1.26
CA SER A 121 39.16 21.94 0.73
C SER A 121 40.62 21.69 0.35
N GLU A 122 41.17 22.42 -0.63
CA GLU A 122 42.61 22.30 -0.94
C GLU A 122 43.49 22.60 0.30
N ALA A 123 43.00 23.46 1.19
CA ALA A 123 43.66 23.82 2.45
C ALA A 123 43.70 22.68 3.47
N ASP A 124 42.74 21.74 3.45
CA ASP A 124 42.72 20.60 4.40
C ASP A 124 43.92 19.67 4.22
N ASN A 125 44.52 19.63 3.03
CA ASN A 125 45.69 18.79 2.77
C ASN A 125 46.89 19.24 3.62
N LEU A 126 47.11 20.55 3.71
CA LEU A 126 48.21 21.13 4.49
C LEU A 126 48.03 20.85 6.00
N VAL A 127 46.82 21.04 6.52
CA VAL A 127 46.50 20.81 7.94
C VAL A 127 46.74 19.34 8.34
N ARG A 128 46.47 18.40 7.44
CA ARG A 128 46.68 16.96 7.69
C ARG A 128 48.13 16.53 7.61
N LEU A 129 48.90 17.08 6.67
CA LEU A 129 50.33 16.84 6.61
C LEU A 129 51.03 17.31 7.88
N ASP A 130 50.56 18.42 8.46
CA ASP A 130 51.10 18.94 9.72
C ASP A 130 50.72 18.07 10.93
N PHE A 131 49.51 17.49 10.95
CA PHE A 131 49.09 16.55 12.00
C PHE A 131 49.87 15.22 11.98
N CYS A 132 50.37 14.80 10.82
CA CYS A 132 51.14 13.56 10.66
C CYS A 132 52.65 13.72 10.96
N ARG A 133 53.10 14.93 11.32
CA ARG A 133 54.47 15.21 11.78
C ARG A 133 54.58 15.05 13.30
#